data_AF-A0A922IRG5-F1
#
_entry.id   AF-A0A922IRG5-F1
#
_cell.length_a   1.000
_cell.length_b   1.000
_cell.length_c   1.000
_cell.angle_alpha   90.00
_cell.angle_beta   90.00
_cell.angle_gamma   90.00
#
_symmetry.space_group_name_H-M   'P 1'
#
loop_
_entity.id
_entity.type
_entity.pdbx_description
1 polymer ?
#
loop_
_entity_poly.entity_id
_entity_poly.type
_entity_poly.pdbx_seq_one_letter_code
_entity_poly.pdbx_strand_id
1 'polypeptide(L)'
;MLVTILFIFCIFYTSDAFKMTKVEENNYGMRNITWECEFCLSGCSLARYFVNDFYWRDIYMLGAEKLCAFISSEKIKKICDKYTSKYLPEILDAIGSVFVPEEICLDFNICNFTEIKMFTIQKRIENQSAIMLKMAEHHDMMQKENSQKIHENFQFYTV
;
A
#
# COMPACT_ATOMS: atom_id res chain seq x y z
N MET A 1 38.66 8.10 -16.59
CA MET A 1 38.08 7.19 -17.58
C MET A 1 38.16 5.72 -17.18
N LEU A 2 39.29 5.22 -16.69
CA LEU A 2 39.37 3.81 -16.24
C LEU A 2 38.46 3.54 -15.02
N VAL A 3 38.45 4.45 -14.04
CA VAL A 3 37.64 4.32 -12.82
C VAL A 3 36.13 4.38 -13.11
N THR A 4 35.72 5.20 -14.08
CA THR A 4 34.32 5.30 -14.51
C THR A 4 33.87 4.04 -15.27
N ILE A 5 34.76 3.44 -16.07
CA ILE A 5 34.48 2.17 -16.75
C ILE A 5 34.36 1.04 -15.73
N LEU A 6 35.23 0.98 -14.72
CA LEU A 6 35.15 -0.01 -13.64
C LEU A 6 33.89 0.16 -12.79
N PHE A 7 33.46 1.40 -12.53
CA PHE A 7 32.22 1.65 -11.79
C PHE A 7 30.98 1.21 -12.58
N ILE A 8 30.96 1.47 -13.88
CA ILE A 8 29.91 1.03 -14.80
C ILE A 8 29.92 -0.49 -14.96
N PHE A 9 31.10 -1.10 -15.10
CA PHE A 9 31.25 -2.56 -15.11
C PHE A 9 30.79 -3.16 -13.78
N CYS A 10 31.11 -2.56 -12.64
CA CYS A 10 30.60 -3.00 -11.34
C CYS A 10 29.08 -2.87 -11.27
N ILE A 11 28.46 -1.79 -11.74
CA ILE A 11 27.00 -1.66 -11.77
C ILE A 11 26.35 -2.69 -12.71
N PHE A 12 26.99 -3.00 -13.85
CA PHE A 12 26.51 -4.02 -14.80
C PHE A 12 26.82 -5.46 -14.37
N TYR A 13 27.90 -5.71 -13.63
CA TYR A 13 28.25 -7.01 -13.03
C TYR A 13 27.47 -7.25 -11.73
N THR A 14 27.13 -6.21 -10.97
CA THR A 14 26.25 -6.33 -9.80
C THR A 14 24.77 -6.30 -10.17
N SER A 15 24.41 -6.02 -11.43
CA SER A 15 23.05 -6.33 -11.90
C SER A 15 22.82 -7.83 -12.02
N ASP A 16 23.87 -8.66 -12.03
CA ASP A 16 23.75 -10.10 -11.74
C ASP A 16 23.55 -10.40 -10.24
N ALA A 17 23.80 -9.44 -9.34
CA ALA A 17 23.47 -9.57 -7.91
C ALA A 17 22.01 -9.16 -7.59
N PHE A 18 21.28 -8.60 -8.56
CA PHE A 18 19.82 -8.59 -8.59
C PHE A 18 19.27 -9.71 -9.49
N LYS A 19 20.03 -10.79 -9.69
CA LYS A 19 19.40 -12.11 -9.69
C LYS A 19 18.90 -12.31 -8.26
N MET A 20 17.71 -11.77 -7.99
CA MET A 20 16.79 -12.39 -7.03
C MET A 20 16.96 -13.87 -7.24
N THR A 21 17.38 -14.56 -6.17
CA THR A 21 17.63 -15.98 -6.11
C THR A 21 16.73 -16.67 -7.13
N LYS A 22 17.32 -17.28 -8.17
CA LYS A 22 16.64 -18.42 -8.80
C LYS A 22 16.46 -19.38 -7.65
N VAL A 23 15.31 -19.30 -6.98
CA VAL A 23 14.77 -20.39 -6.20
C VAL A 23 14.80 -21.54 -7.18
N GLU A 24 15.67 -22.51 -6.91
CA GLU A 24 15.67 -23.78 -7.60
C GLU A 24 14.21 -24.24 -7.67
N GLU A 25 13.74 -24.52 -8.89
CA GLU A 25 12.49 -25.24 -9.12
C GLU A 25 12.60 -26.61 -8.46
N ASN A 26 12.32 -26.69 -7.16
CA ASN A 26 12.15 -27.93 -6.43
C ASN A 26 11.09 -27.70 -5.35
N ASN A 27 9.83 -27.78 -5.80
CA ASN A 27 8.67 -28.17 -5.01
C ASN A 27 8.19 -27.18 -3.92
N TYR A 28 7.55 -26.08 -4.34
CA TYR A 28 6.51 -25.46 -3.51
C TYR A 28 5.22 -26.30 -3.61
N GLY A 29 5.25 -27.46 -2.96
CA GLY A 29 4.05 -28.23 -2.71
C GLY A 29 3.10 -27.39 -1.86
N MET A 30 1.92 -27.09 -2.41
CA MET A 30 0.74 -26.50 -1.76
C MET A 30 0.41 -25.00 -1.92
N ARG A 31 0.76 -24.29 -3.01
CA ARG A 31 -0.08 -23.17 -3.53
C ARG A 31 0.07 -23.05 -5.05
N ASN A 32 -1.03 -23.08 -5.79
CA ASN A 32 -1.06 -22.94 -7.26
C ASN A 32 -0.91 -21.47 -7.71
N ILE A 33 -0.04 -20.68 -7.06
CA ILE A 33 0.17 -19.25 -7.37
C ILE A 33 1.62 -18.99 -7.71
N THR A 34 1.87 -18.27 -8.80
CA THR A 34 3.21 -17.82 -9.19
C THR A 34 3.68 -16.66 -8.32
N TRP A 35 5.00 -16.48 -8.24
CA TRP A 35 5.61 -15.37 -7.51
C TRP A 35 5.28 -14.02 -8.16
N GLU A 36 5.23 -13.94 -9.50
CA GLU A 36 4.85 -12.74 -10.24
C GLU A 36 3.44 -12.29 -9.84
N CYS A 37 2.50 -13.23 -9.77
CA CYS A 37 1.15 -12.97 -9.32
C CYS A 37 1.10 -12.56 -7.83
N GLU A 38 1.81 -13.26 -6.94
CA GLU A 38 1.87 -12.92 -5.51
C GLU A 38 2.43 -11.52 -5.25
N PHE A 39 3.51 -11.15 -5.94
CA PHE A 39 4.08 -9.80 -5.87
C PHE A 39 3.13 -8.75 -6.41
N CYS A 40 2.46 -9.02 -7.53
CA CYS A 40 1.48 -8.09 -8.08
C CYS A 40 0.33 -7.85 -7.10
N LEU A 41 -0.25 -8.93 -6.55
CA LEU A 41 -1.39 -8.84 -5.64
C LEU A 41 -1.04 -8.10 -4.35
N SER A 42 0.12 -8.40 -3.79
CA SER A 42 0.63 -7.74 -2.58
C SER A 42 0.99 -6.28 -2.86
N GLY A 43 1.69 -6.02 -3.97
CA GLY A 43 2.09 -4.68 -4.39
C GLY A 43 0.90 -3.77 -4.67
N CYS A 44 -0.12 -4.26 -5.38
CA CYS A 44 -1.34 -3.50 -5.63
C CYS A 44 -2.15 -3.28 -4.35
N SER A 45 -2.18 -4.26 -3.43
CA SER A 45 -2.81 -4.10 -2.12
C SER A 45 -2.13 -2.98 -1.31
N LEU A 46 -0.79 -2.97 -1.33
CA LEU A 46 0.00 -1.95 -0.65
C LEU A 46 -0.16 -0.57 -1.31
N ALA A 47 -0.16 -0.51 -2.64
CA ALA A 47 -0.41 0.72 -3.39
C ALA A 47 -1.79 1.29 -3.06
N ARG A 48 -2.82 0.44 -3.00
CA ARG A 48 -4.17 0.83 -2.57
C ARG A 48 -4.16 1.44 -1.17
N TYR A 49 -3.43 0.83 -0.23
CA TYR A 49 -3.30 1.35 1.14
C TYR A 49 -2.67 2.75 1.14
N PHE A 50 -1.52 2.93 0.49
CA PHE A 50 -0.84 4.23 0.46
C PHE A 50 -1.66 5.32 -0.23
N VAL A 51 -2.40 5.01 -1.28
CA VAL A 51 -3.23 6.02 -1.96
C VAL A 51 -4.46 6.41 -1.12
N ASN A 52 -4.99 5.50 -0.31
CA ASN A 52 -6.17 5.77 0.52
C ASN A 52 -5.86 6.27 1.94
N ASP A 53 -4.61 6.13 2.38
CA ASP A 53 -4.19 6.60 3.70
C ASP A 53 -4.06 8.14 3.74
N PHE A 54 -4.59 8.76 4.80
CA PHE A 54 -4.62 10.21 4.92
C PHE A 54 -3.22 10.83 4.98
N TYR A 55 -2.27 10.18 5.68
CA TYR A 55 -0.92 10.70 5.81
C TYR A 55 -0.21 10.73 4.45
N TRP A 56 -0.27 9.64 3.69
CA TRP A 56 0.35 9.58 2.36
C TRP A 56 -0.30 10.52 1.36
N ARG A 57 -1.63 10.71 1.44
CA ARG A 57 -2.32 11.71 0.61
C ARG A 57 -1.84 13.13 0.89
N ASP A 58 -1.67 13.51 2.14
CA ASP A 58 -1.13 14.82 2.49
C ASP A 58 0.29 15.00 1.93
N ILE A 59 1.10 13.95 1.95
CA ILE A 59 2.45 13.97 1.36
C ILE A 59 2.40 14.14 -0.17
N TYR A 60 1.49 13.46 -0.88
CA TYR A 60 1.33 13.64 -2.33
C TYR A 60 0.85 15.05 -2.69
N MET A 61 -0.10 15.59 -1.92
CA MET A 61 -0.60 16.96 -2.09
C MET A 61 0.53 17.98 -1.86
N LEU A 62 1.26 17.85 -0.76
CA LEU A 62 2.41 18.71 -0.44
C LEU A 62 3.50 18.64 -1.52
N GLY A 63 3.77 17.44 -2.04
CA GLY A 63 4.71 17.25 -3.14
C GLY A 63 4.30 18.03 -4.39
N ALA A 64 3.03 17.95 -4.78
CA ALA A 64 2.49 18.67 -5.93
C ALA A 64 2.49 20.19 -5.71
N GLU A 65 2.17 20.67 -4.52
CA GLU A 65 2.26 22.11 -4.18
C GLU A 65 3.70 22.63 -4.29
N LYS A 66 4.67 21.85 -3.79
CA LYS A 66 6.09 22.19 -3.93
C LYS A 66 6.51 22.23 -5.40
N LEU A 67 6.04 21.31 -6.23
CA LEU A 67 6.30 21.36 -7.68
C LEU A 67 5.76 22.64 -8.31
N CYS A 68 4.54 23.06 -7.97
CA CYS A 68 3.98 24.32 -8.45
C CYS A 68 4.79 25.54 -7.99
N ALA A 69 5.37 25.50 -6.79
CA ALA A 69 6.21 26.58 -6.27
C ALA A 69 7.52 26.79 -7.05
N PHE A 70 8.05 25.75 -7.72
CA PHE A 70 9.24 25.88 -8.57
C PHE A 70 8.96 26.52 -9.95
N ILE A 71 7.69 26.70 -10.32
CA ILE A 71 7.31 27.28 -11.61
C ILE A 71 7.47 28.81 -11.57
N SER A 72 8.41 29.34 -12.37
CA SER A 72 8.70 30.78 -12.41
C SER A 72 7.61 31.62 -13.09
N SER A 73 6.86 31.04 -14.03
CA SER A 73 5.77 31.73 -14.71
C SER A 73 4.53 31.77 -13.81
N GLU A 74 4.14 32.96 -13.37
CA GLU A 74 2.98 33.16 -12.48
C GLU A 74 1.68 32.61 -13.08
N LYS A 75 1.50 32.76 -14.40
CA LYS A 75 0.33 32.23 -15.12
C LYS A 75 0.26 30.70 -15.03
N ILE A 76 1.39 30.03 -15.24
CA ILE A 76 1.45 28.55 -15.19
C ILE A 76 1.33 28.08 -13.74
N LYS A 77 1.97 28.77 -12.80
CA LYS A 77 1.85 28.48 -11.37
C LYS A 77 0.39 28.50 -10.92
N LYS A 78 -0.37 29.55 -11.25
CA LYS A 78 -1.81 29.63 -10.93
C LYS A 78 -2.63 28.47 -11.50
N ILE A 79 -2.30 27.99 -12.69
CA ILE A 79 -2.94 26.81 -13.30
C ILE A 79 -2.56 25.55 -12.53
N CYS A 80 -1.29 25.39 -12.18
CA CYS A 80 -0.77 24.28 -11.38
C CYS A 80 -1.43 24.23 -10.00
N ASP A 81 -1.46 25.35 -9.27
CA ASP A 81 -2.07 25.46 -7.95
C ASP A 81 -3.55 25.09 -8.00
N LYS A 82 -4.27 25.55 -9.03
CA LYS A 82 -5.66 25.15 -9.27
C LYS A 82 -5.79 23.66 -9.56
N TYR A 83 -4.85 23.09 -10.32
CA TYR A 83 -4.87 21.66 -10.63
C TYR A 83 -4.65 20.82 -9.38
N THR A 84 -3.63 21.14 -8.60
CA THR A 84 -3.31 20.46 -7.34
C THR A 84 -4.43 20.59 -6.33
N SER A 85 -4.95 21.79 -6.07
CA SER A 85 -5.99 21.98 -5.05
C SER A 85 -7.35 21.41 -5.42
N LYS A 86 -7.71 21.37 -6.72
CA LYS A 86 -9.03 20.93 -7.16
C LYS A 86 -9.06 19.48 -7.64
N TYR A 87 -8.12 19.10 -8.51
CA TYR A 87 -8.22 17.82 -9.22
C TYR A 87 -7.39 16.72 -8.57
N LEU A 88 -6.25 17.04 -7.95
CA LEU A 88 -5.39 16.00 -7.37
C LEU A 88 -6.09 15.18 -6.27
N PRO A 89 -6.90 15.75 -5.33
CA PRO A 89 -7.65 14.95 -4.37
C PRO A 89 -8.61 13.96 -5.06
N GLU A 90 -9.39 14.44 -6.03
CA GLU A 90 -10.34 13.61 -6.79
C GLU A 90 -9.62 12.50 -7.58
N ILE A 91 -8.45 12.82 -8.13
CA ILE A 91 -7.60 11.85 -8.85
C ILE A 91 -7.06 10.79 -7.87
N LEU A 92 -6.58 11.18 -6.69
CA LEU A 92 -6.08 10.23 -5.69
C LEU A 92 -7.21 9.31 -5.21
N ASP A 93 -8.42 9.82 -4.99
CA ASP A 93 -9.58 9.00 -4.66
C ASP A 93 -9.94 8.02 -5.79
N ALA A 94 -9.95 8.50 -7.04
CA ALA A 94 -10.19 7.65 -8.20
C ALA A 94 -9.12 6.55 -8.32
N ILE A 95 -7.84 6.88 -8.18
CA ILE A 95 -6.74 5.92 -8.20
C ILE A 95 -6.90 4.89 -7.09
N GLY A 96 -7.21 5.33 -5.86
CA GLY A 96 -7.43 4.46 -4.72
C GLY A 96 -8.58 3.47 -4.93
N SER A 97 -9.58 3.85 -5.74
CA SER A 97 -10.70 2.97 -6.12
C SER A 97 -10.33 1.96 -7.21
N VAL A 98 -9.47 2.35 -8.16
CA VAL A 98 -9.05 1.53 -9.31
C VAL A 98 -7.96 0.52 -8.94
N PHE A 99 -7.21 0.75 -7.85
CA PHE A 99 -6.31 -0.26 -7.27
C PHE A 99 -7.08 -1.41 -6.61
N VAL A 100 -7.85 -2.16 -7.40
CA VAL A 100 -8.37 -3.48 -7.05
C VAL A 100 -7.30 -4.50 -7.46
N PRO A 101 -6.55 -5.08 -6.52
CA PRO A 101 -5.37 -5.91 -6.83
C PRO A 101 -5.69 -7.06 -7.77
N GLU A 102 -6.83 -7.71 -7.57
CA GLU A 102 -7.27 -8.85 -8.36
C GLU A 102 -7.56 -8.46 -9.81
N GLU A 103 -8.14 -7.28 -10.06
CA GLU A 103 -8.45 -6.77 -11.40
C GLU A 103 -7.20 -6.31 -12.12
N ILE A 104 -6.37 -5.48 -11.47
CA ILE A 104 -5.12 -4.98 -12.07
C ILE A 104 -4.22 -6.15 -12.46
N CYS A 105 -3.97 -7.10 -11.56
CA CYS A 105 -3.05 -8.19 -11.86
C CYS A 105 -3.57 -9.11 -12.97
N LEU A 106 -4.90 -9.21 -13.13
CA LEU A 106 -5.52 -9.94 -14.22
C LEU A 106 -5.47 -9.16 -15.56
N ASP A 107 -5.79 -7.87 -15.54
CA ASP A 107 -5.82 -7.00 -16.73
C ASP A 107 -4.44 -6.87 -17.39
N PHE A 108 -3.38 -6.84 -16.56
CA PHE A 108 -2.00 -6.83 -17.04
C PHE A 108 -1.47 -8.24 -17.38
N ASN A 109 -2.29 -9.29 -17.31
CA ASN A 109 -1.93 -10.69 -17.53
C ASN A 109 -0.77 -11.19 -16.65
N ILE A 110 -0.60 -10.61 -15.46
CA ILE A 110 0.41 -11.05 -14.49
C ILE A 110 -0.10 -12.26 -13.71
N CYS A 111 -1.39 -12.23 -13.36
CA CYS A 111 -2.11 -13.36 -12.77
C CYS A 111 -3.11 -13.93 -13.78
N ASN A 112 -3.39 -15.23 -13.67
CA ASN A 112 -4.55 -15.85 -14.31
C ASN A 112 -5.74 -16.00 -13.34
N PHE A 113 -6.92 -16.32 -13.88
CA PHE A 113 -8.14 -16.49 -13.09
C PHE A 113 -8.04 -17.56 -11.99
N THR A 114 -7.27 -18.63 -12.20
CA THR A 114 -7.09 -19.69 -11.20
C THR A 114 -6.29 -19.15 -10.01
N GLU A 115 -5.23 -18.41 -10.27
CA GLU A 115 -4.41 -17.78 -9.24
C GLU A 115 -5.20 -16.75 -8.43
N ILE A 116 -5.96 -15.88 -9.10
CA ILE A 116 -6.85 -14.90 -8.44
C ILE A 116 -7.87 -15.59 -7.53
N LYS A 117 -8.48 -16.68 -8.00
CA LYS A 117 -9.42 -17.48 -7.19
C LYS A 117 -8.73 -18.06 -5.96
N MET A 118 -7.54 -18.62 -6.11
CA MET A 118 -6.76 -19.18 -5.00
C MET A 118 -6.38 -18.10 -3.97
N PHE A 119 -5.92 -16.93 -4.43
CA PHE A 119 -5.60 -15.81 -3.57
C PHE A 119 -6.82 -15.29 -2.79
N THR A 120 -7.97 -15.18 -3.46
CA THR A 120 -9.21 -14.71 -2.82
C THR A 120 -9.70 -15.68 -1.75
N ILE A 121 -9.56 -17.00 -1.98
CA ILE A 121 -9.86 -18.03 -0.98
C ILE A 121 -8.91 -17.89 0.22
N GLN A 122 -7.60 -17.74 -0.03
CA GLN A 122 -6.60 -17.55 1.02
C GLN A 122 -6.89 -16.32 1.88
N LYS A 123 -7.15 -15.17 1.24
CA LYS A 123 -7.50 -13.90 1.90
C LYS A 123 -8.78 -14.00 2.74
N ARG A 124 -9.77 -14.81 2.31
CA ARG A 124 -10.98 -15.04 3.11
C ARG A 124 -10.70 -15.83 4.37
N ILE A 125 -9.83 -16.85 4.30
CA ILE A 125 -9.43 -17.65 5.46
C ILE A 125 -8.65 -16.79 6.46
N GLU A 126 -7.74 -15.93 5.98
CA GLU A 126 -6.98 -14.99 6.81
C GLU A 126 -7.84 -13.87 7.39
N ASN A 127 -8.81 -13.33 6.64
CA ASN A 127 -9.74 -12.34 7.18
C ASN A 127 -10.62 -12.92 8.29
N GLN A 128 -10.99 -14.20 8.23
CA GLN A 128 -11.76 -14.85 9.31
C GLN A 128 -10.97 -14.92 10.62
N SER A 129 -9.64 -15.15 10.58
CA SER A 129 -8.81 -15.09 11.78
C SER A 129 -8.56 -13.65 12.25
N ALA A 130 -8.41 -12.69 11.33
CA ALA A 130 -8.29 -11.27 11.66
C ALA A 130 -9.58 -10.67 12.26
N ILE A 131 -10.76 -11.16 11.88
CA ILE A 131 -12.04 -10.75 12.49
C ILE A 131 -12.07 -11.12 13.97
N MET A 132 -11.59 -12.30 14.36
CA MET A 132 -11.50 -12.70 15.77
C MET A 132 -10.54 -11.80 16.57
N LEU A 133 -9.43 -11.37 15.96
CA LEU A 133 -8.49 -10.41 16.57
C LEU A 133 -9.10 -9.02 16.70
N LYS A 134 -9.73 -8.48 15.65
CA LYS A 134 -10.39 -7.17 15.69
C LYS A 134 -11.61 -7.15 16.62
N MET A 135 -12.32 -8.28 16.75
CA MET A 135 -13.40 -8.45 17.73
C MET A 135 -12.86 -8.46 19.16
N ALA A 136 -11.70 -9.09 19.41
CA ALA A 136 -11.03 -9.03 20.71
C ALA A 136 -10.54 -7.61 21.04
N GLU A 137 -9.95 -6.90 20.07
CA GLU A 137 -9.53 -5.50 20.25
C GLU A 137 -10.72 -4.56 20.51
N HIS A 138 -11.85 -4.76 19.83
CA HIS A 138 -13.07 -3.99 20.09
C HIS A 138 -13.66 -4.29 21.46
N HIS A 139 -13.65 -5.54 21.90
CA HIS A 139 -14.07 -5.93 23.25
C HIS A 139 -13.15 -5.31 24.33
N ASP A 140 -11.84 -5.28 24.12
CA ASP A 140 -10.89 -4.65 25.04
C ASP A 140 -11.04 -3.12 25.11
N MET A 141 -11.36 -2.46 23.98
CA MET A 141 -11.68 -1.02 23.98
C MET A 141 -12.95 -0.73 24.81
N MET A 142 -13.99 -1.57 24.68
CA MET A 142 -15.23 -1.45 25.45
C MET A 142 -15.00 -1.72 26.96
N GLN A 143 -14.09 -2.63 27.32
CA GLN A 143 -13.73 -2.89 28.72
C GLN A 143 -12.92 -1.75 29.35
N LYS A 144 -12.00 -1.13 28.59
CA LYS A 144 -11.24 0.04 29.04
C LYS A 144 -12.15 1.24 29.26
N GLU A 145 -13.08 1.49 28.36
CA GLU A 145 -14.08 2.55 28.52
C GLU A 145 -14.97 2.32 29.75
N ASN A 146 -15.38 1.08 30.01
CA ASN A 146 -16.17 0.74 31.20
C ASN A 146 -15.35 0.89 32.50
N SER A 147 -14.07 0.53 32.49
CA SER A 147 -13.16 0.70 33.64
C SER A 147 -12.89 2.18 33.95
N GLN A 148 -12.79 3.01 32.91
CA GLN A 148 -12.60 4.45 33.06
C GLN A 148 -13.86 5.16 33.56
N LYS A 149 -15.05 4.76 33.07
CA LYS A 149 -16.35 5.24 33.60
C LYS A 149 -16.58 4.82 35.05
N ILE A 150 -16.13 3.63 35.47
CA ILE A 150 -16.19 3.19 36.87
C ILE A 150 -15.24 4.03 37.74
N HIS A 151 -14.03 4.36 37.26
CA HIS A 151 -13.09 5.23 37.97
C HIS A 151 -13.60 6.67 38.12
N GLU A 152 -14.23 7.22 37.08
CA GLU A 152 -14.87 8.56 37.12
C GLU A 152 -16.10 8.58 38.04
N ASN A 153 -16.93 7.52 38.04
CA ASN A 153 -18.04 7.41 38.99
C ASN A 153 -17.54 7.27 40.44
N PHE A 154 -16.42 6.58 40.70
CA PHE A 154 -15.88 6.43 42.06
C PHE A 154 -15.36 7.76 42.64
N GLN A 155 -14.82 8.66 41.81
CA GLN A 155 -14.41 10.02 42.21
C GLN A 155 -15.59 10.93 42.59
N PHE A 156 -16.82 10.62 42.15
CA PHE A 156 -18.03 11.36 42.51
C PHE A 156 -18.66 10.95 43.85
N TYR A 157 -18.28 9.79 44.42
CA TYR A 157 -18.85 9.27 45.68
C TYR A 157 -17.92 9.45 46.91
N THR A 158 -16.76 10.09 46.77
CA THR A 158 -15.83 10.36 47.89
C THR A 158 -15.81 11.84 48.31
N VAL A 159 -16.97 12.48 48.38
CA VAL A 159 -17.18 13.78 49.06
C VAL A 159 -18.10 13.61 50.24
#